data_AF-A0A1D6QKD6-F1
#
_entry.id   AF-A0A1D6QKD6-F1
#
_cell.length_a   1.000
_cell.length_b   1.000
_cell.length_c   1.000
_cell.angle_alpha   90.00
_cell.angle_beta   90.00
_cell.angle_gamma   90.00
#
_symmetry.space_group_name_H-M   'P 1'
#
loop_
_entity.id
_entity.type
_entity.pdbx_description
1 polymer ?
#
loop_
_entity_poly.entity_id
_entity_poly.type
_entity_poly.pdbx_seq_one_letter_code
_entity_poly.pdbx_strand_id
1 'polypeptide(L)'
;MATGEEHVAASAVEDTSEKKQASTTELPAPSGVTKKGRTQGCICSQWECESLGLEDFPTSERLRWHGHQPGKPDWSEASRFVAFTMKDETKGEIYVAFNTSHLLVVVGLPECSGFRWEPVVDTGKEAPYDFLTDGLPDRAVTVYQFSHFLNSNLYPMLSYSSIIIVLRPDV
;
A
#
# COMPACT_ATOMS: atom_id res chain seq x y z
N MET A 1 -60.01 2.95 -37.35
CA MET A 1 -59.82 4.30 -36.76
C MET A 1 -58.38 4.68 -37.01
N ALA A 2 -58.09 5.33 -38.13
CA ALA A 2 -56.77 5.83 -38.47
C ALA A 2 -56.95 7.25 -39.02
N THR A 3 -56.42 8.22 -38.28
CA THR A 3 -56.26 9.65 -38.60
C THR A 3 -54.74 9.87 -38.62
N GLY A 4 -54.08 10.33 -39.69
CA GLY A 4 -54.25 11.61 -40.39
C GLY A 4 -53.16 12.58 -39.86
N GLU A 5 -52.05 12.75 -40.57
CA GLU A 5 -51.59 13.96 -41.31
C GLU A 5 -50.40 14.61 -40.54
N GLU A 6 -49.16 14.48 -41.03
CA GLU A 6 -48.41 15.35 -41.98
C GLU A 6 -48.27 16.81 -41.54
N HIS A 7 -47.05 17.35 -41.54
CA HIS A 7 -46.73 18.67 -42.12
C HIS A 7 -45.21 18.90 -42.18
N VAL A 8 -44.79 19.41 -43.34
CA VAL A 8 -43.44 19.69 -43.84
C VAL A 8 -43.02 21.12 -43.51
N ALA A 9 -41.71 21.39 -43.31
CA ALA A 9 -41.05 22.60 -43.84
C ALA A 9 -39.52 22.55 -43.66
N ALA A 10 -38.81 22.86 -44.73
CA ALA A 10 -37.35 23.01 -44.83
C ALA A 10 -36.90 24.47 -44.60
N SER A 11 -35.63 24.70 -44.24
CA SER A 11 -34.81 25.79 -44.77
C SER A 11 -33.32 25.62 -44.41
N ALA A 12 -32.46 26.16 -45.27
CA ALA A 12 -31.01 26.01 -45.33
C ALA A 12 -30.23 27.13 -44.62
N VAL A 13 -28.90 27.00 -44.60
CA VAL A 13 -27.86 28.04 -44.90
C VAL A 13 -26.66 28.04 -43.91
N GLU A 14 -25.46 27.85 -44.51
CA GLU A 14 -24.07 28.34 -44.28
C GLU A 14 -23.56 28.74 -42.87
N ASP A 15 -22.46 28.13 -42.43
CA ASP A 15 -21.04 28.60 -42.51
C ASP A 15 -20.66 29.61 -41.43
N THR A 16 -19.81 29.21 -40.48
CA THR A 16 -18.57 29.93 -40.15
C THR A 16 -17.77 29.18 -39.09
N SER A 17 -16.46 29.18 -39.30
CA SER A 17 -15.43 28.68 -38.40
C SER A 17 -15.18 29.66 -37.27
N GLU A 18 -15.10 29.21 -36.01
CA GLU A 18 -14.34 29.95 -35.00
C GLU A 18 -13.79 29.03 -33.89
N LYS A 19 -12.47 28.91 -33.92
CA LYS A 19 -11.62 28.29 -32.91
C LYS A 19 -11.61 29.20 -31.68
N LYS A 20 -12.39 28.88 -30.64
CA LYS A 20 -12.33 29.60 -29.36
C LYS A 20 -11.60 28.80 -28.30
N GLN A 21 -10.36 29.21 -28.10
CA GLN A 21 -9.44 28.82 -27.04
C GLN A 21 -10.04 29.22 -25.68
N ALA A 22 -10.43 28.24 -24.86
CA ALA A 22 -10.80 28.49 -23.47
C ALA A 22 -9.52 28.50 -22.63
N SER A 23 -8.96 29.70 -22.49
CA SER A 23 -8.03 30.06 -21.43
C SER A 23 -8.81 30.04 -20.12
N THR A 24 -8.65 29.01 -19.30
CA THR A 24 -9.13 29.02 -17.92
C THR A 24 -8.05 29.67 -17.07
N THR A 25 -8.24 30.96 -16.83
CA THR A 25 -7.58 31.75 -15.80
C THR A 25 -7.74 31.07 -14.45
N GLU A 26 -6.63 30.64 -13.85
CA GLU A 26 -6.61 30.19 -12.46
C GLU A 26 -6.95 31.36 -11.53
N LEU A 27 -8.02 31.19 -10.75
CA LEU A 27 -8.31 32.04 -9.60
C LEU A 27 -7.46 31.54 -8.41
N PRO A 28 -6.77 32.42 -7.67
CA PRO A 28 -5.97 31.98 -6.53
C PRO A 28 -6.89 31.44 -5.42
N ALA A 29 -6.56 30.25 -4.93
CA ALA A 29 -7.27 29.65 -3.80
C ALA A 29 -7.13 30.53 -2.54
N PRO A 30 -8.20 30.71 -1.74
CA PRO A 30 -8.15 31.51 -0.54
C PRO A 30 -7.20 30.90 0.49
N SER A 31 -6.30 31.75 0.97
CA SER A 31 -5.45 31.51 2.12
C SER A 31 -6.28 31.32 3.39
N GLY A 32 -5.95 30.27 4.15
CA GLY A 32 -6.39 30.11 5.53
C GLY A 32 -7.49 29.09 5.77
N VAL A 33 -7.12 27.80 5.73
CA VAL A 33 -7.82 26.78 6.54
C VAL A 33 -6.77 26.08 7.39
N THR A 34 -6.57 26.57 8.61
CA THR A 34 -5.85 25.84 9.65
C THR A 34 -6.67 24.62 10.07
N LYS A 35 -6.39 23.46 9.47
CA LYS A 35 -6.83 22.17 10.01
C LYS A 35 -5.94 21.82 11.20
N LYS A 36 -6.39 22.18 12.40
CA LYS A 36 -5.83 21.69 13.66
C LYS A 36 -6.29 20.24 13.87
N GLY A 37 -5.68 19.31 13.13
CA GLY A 37 -5.83 17.86 13.27
C GLY A 37 -4.65 17.27 14.03
N ARG A 38 -4.83 17.05 15.33
CA ARG A 38 -3.82 16.55 16.27
C ARG A 38 -3.64 15.03 16.13
N THR A 39 -3.13 14.56 14.99
CA THR A 39 -2.54 13.21 14.78
C THR A 39 -1.82 13.05 13.44
N GLN A 40 -1.76 14.08 12.61
CA GLN A 40 -1.32 13.95 11.21
C GLN A 40 0.19 14.10 11.00
N GLY A 41 0.96 14.48 12.03
CA GLY A 41 2.38 14.82 11.89
C GLY A 41 3.38 13.67 12.04
N CYS A 42 3.05 12.62 12.78
CA CYS A 42 4.04 11.60 13.20
C CYS A 42 3.99 10.31 12.37
N ILE A 43 2.85 9.97 11.78
CA ILE A 43 2.74 8.77 10.92
C ILE A 43 3.44 9.02 9.57
N CYS A 44 3.32 10.23 8.99
CA CYS A 44 3.99 10.55 7.72
C CYS A 44 5.52 10.49 7.84
N SER A 45 6.10 11.15 8.85
CA SER A 45 7.55 11.33 8.95
C SER A 45 8.31 10.04 9.31
N GLN A 46 7.69 9.09 10.00
CA GLN A 46 8.34 7.81 10.32
C GLN A 46 8.41 6.87 9.09
N TRP A 47 7.48 7.04 8.14
CA TRP A 47 7.22 6.10 7.05
C TRP A 47 7.36 6.71 5.66
N GLU A 48 8.12 7.80 5.53
CA GLU A 48 8.69 8.25 4.25
C GLU A 48 9.59 7.14 3.69
N CYS A 49 8.96 6.11 3.13
CA CYS A 49 9.57 5.06 2.35
C CYS A 49 9.41 5.52 0.92
N GLU A 50 10.48 6.00 0.31
CA GLU A 50 10.50 6.42 -1.09
C GLU A 50 10.00 5.29 -2.00
N SER A 51 10.21 4.05 -1.56
CA SER A 51 9.67 2.85 -2.19
C SER A 51 8.15 2.86 -2.44
N LEU A 52 7.34 3.52 -1.60
CA LEU A 52 5.87 3.58 -1.78
C LEU A 52 5.40 4.84 -2.52
N GLY A 53 6.27 5.81 -2.72
CA GLY A 53 6.01 7.07 -3.43
C GLY A 53 6.75 7.14 -4.75
N LEU A 54 6.77 6.04 -5.51
CA LEU A 54 7.48 5.96 -6.78
C LEU A 54 6.82 6.84 -7.85
N GLU A 55 7.64 7.63 -8.55
CA GLU A 55 7.19 8.43 -9.71
C GLU A 55 6.84 7.54 -10.92
N ASP A 56 7.47 6.37 -11.03
CA ASP A 56 7.29 5.40 -12.11
C ASP A 56 6.77 4.05 -11.60
N PHE A 57 6.18 3.24 -12.50
CA PHE A 57 5.73 1.90 -12.14
C PHE A 57 6.89 1.01 -11.65
N PRO A 58 6.69 0.21 -10.59
CA PRO A 58 7.74 -0.64 -10.03
C PRO A 58 8.17 -1.72 -11.03
N THR A 59 9.48 -1.89 -11.17
CA THR A 59 10.08 -2.97 -11.98
C THR A 59 10.14 -4.28 -11.20
N SER A 60 10.30 -5.39 -11.92
CA SER A 60 10.48 -6.73 -11.32
C SER A 60 11.76 -6.89 -10.50
N GLU A 61 12.72 -5.99 -10.67
CA GLU A 61 13.94 -5.95 -9.85
C GLU A 61 13.73 -5.28 -8.50
N ARG A 62 12.79 -4.32 -8.44
CA ARG A 62 12.45 -3.56 -7.24
C ARG A 62 11.34 -4.20 -6.43
N LEU A 63 10.36 -4.82 -7.09
CA LEU A 63 9.22 -5.47 -6.47
C LEU A 63 9.19 -6.97 -6.81
N ARG A 64 9.11 -7.82 -5.79
CA ARG A 64 8.96 -9.27 -5.94
C ARG A 64 7.71 -9.75 -5.23
N TRP A 65 6.91 -10.58 -5.89
CA TRP A 65 5.70 -11.16 -5.31
C TRP A 65 5.99 -12.50 -4.61
N HIS A 66 5.29 -12.75 -3.51
CA HIS A 66 5.38 -13.96 -2.70
C HIS A 66 3.97 -14.46 -2.37
N GLY A 67 3.86 -15.75 -2.09
CA GLY A 67 2.69 -16.35 -1.45
C GLY A 67 3.07 -16.79 -0.05
N HIS A 68 2.45 -17.86 0.44
CA HIS A 68 2.85 -18.48 1.71
C HIS A 68 4.33 -18.90 1.73
N GLN A 69 4.90 -19.18 0.56
CA GLN A 69 6.33 -19.40 0.37
C GLN A 69 6.95 -18.26 -0.47
N PRO A 70 8.21 -17.88 -0.20
CA PRO A 70 8.91 -16.88 -0.99
C PRO A 70 8.95 -17.22 -2.48
N GLY A 71 8.66 -16.23 -3.35
CA GLY A 71 8.76 -16.38 -4.81
C GLY A 71 7.67 -17.25 -5.44
N LYS A 72 6.66 -17.67 -4.66
CA LYS A 72 5.55 -18.52 -5.11
C LYS A 72 4.20 -17.85 -4.81
N PRO A 73 3.86 -16.75 -5.50
CA PRO A 73 2.55 -16.13 -5.35
C PRO A 73 1.43 -17.04 -5.88
N ASP A 74 0.26 -16.96 -5.26
CA ASP A 74 -0.96 -17.63 -5.72
C ASP A 74 -1.91 -16.59 -6.32
N TRP A 75 -2.08 -16.65 -7.64
CA TRP A 75 -2.95 -15.77 -8.42
C TRP A 75 -4.31 -16.40 -8.78
N SER A 76 -4.64 -17.54 -8.19
CA SER A 76 -5.96 -18.13 -8.37
C SER A 76 -7.06 -17.23 -7.81
N GLU A 77 -8.28 -17.32 -8.35
CA GLU A 77 -9.43 -16.57 -7.85
C GLU A 77 -9.79 -16.91 -6.39
N ALA A 78 -9.39 -18.10 -5.94
CA ALA A 78 -9.59 -18.55 -4.56
C ALA A 78 -8.54 -17.99 -3.59
N SER A 79 -7.46 -17.38 -4.09
CA SER A 79 -6.36 -16.89 -3.28
C SER A 79 -6.85 -15.85 -2.26
N ARG A 80 -6.40 -16.03 -1.02
CA ARG A 80 -6.67 -15.12 0.10
C ARG A 80 -5.40 -14.53 0.70
N PHE A 81 -4.27 -14.72 0.02
CA PHE A 81 -2.98 -14.32 0.52
C PHE A 81 -2.15 -13.70 -0.60
N VAL A 82 -1.59 -12.52 -0.34
CA VAL A 82 -0.60 -11.89 -1.21
C VAL A 82 0.48 -11.24 -0.36
N ALA A 83 1.72 -11.40 -0.78
CA ALA A 83 2.85 -10.72 -0.19
C ALA A 83 3.79 -10.20 -1.26
N PHE A 84 4.58 -9.18 -0.92
CA PHE A 84 5.64 -8.70 -1.78
C PHE A 84 6.83 -8.21 -0.96
N THR A 85 8.04 -8.31 -1.51
CA THR A 85 9.14 -7.46 -1.08
C THR A 85 9.33 -6.30 -2.02
N MET A 86 9.77 -5.19 -1.45
CA MET A 86 10.12 -4.00 -2.20
C MET A 86 11.44 -3.46 -1.68
N LYS A 87 12.35 -3.18 -2.62
CA LYS A 87 13.62 -2.51 -2.30
C LYS A 87 13.41 -1.00 -2.21
N ASP A 88 13.91 -0.45 -1.12
CA ASP A 88 14.05 0.97 -0.84
C ASP A 88 15.53 1.31 -0.80
N GLU A 89 15.95 2.31 -1.56
CA GLU A 89 17.36 2.74 -1.60
C GLU A 89 17.80 3.36 -0.26
N THR A 90 16.86 3.90 0.52
CA THR A 90 17.14 4.59 1.77
C THR A 90 16.93 3.71 3.01
N LYS A 91 15.88 2.87 3.00
CA LYS A 91 15.43 2.09 4.16
C LYS A 91 15.73 0.59 4.08
N GLY A 92 16.33 0.12 2.98
CA GLY A 92 16.62 -1.29 2.76
C GLY A 92 15.46 -2.03 2.09
N GLU A 93 15.22 -3.29 2.43
CA GLU A 93 14.11 -4.06 1.87
C GLU A 93 12.93 -4.11 2.85
N ILE A 94 11.72 -3.91 2.34
CA ILE A 94 10.49 -4.11 3.11
C ILE A 94 9.77 -5.37 2.62
N TYR A 95 9.15 -6.10 3.54
CA TYR A 95 8.24 -7.20 3.25
C TYR A 95 6.85 -6.81 3.75
N VAL A 96 5.87 -6.90 2.85
CA VAL A 96 4.46 -6.59 3.15
C VAL A 96 3.64 -7.82 2.81
N ALA A 97 2.73 -8.21 3.69
CA ALA A 97 1.81 -9.31 3.44
C ALA A 97 0.39 -9.01 3.93
N PHE A 98 -0.58 -9.54 3.19
CA PHE A 98 -2.00 -9.41 3.46
C PHE A 98 -2.61 -10.80 3.53
N ASN A 99 -3.12 -11.17 4.71
CA ASN A 99 -3.93 -12.36 4.90
C ASN A 99 -5.41 -11.95 4.95
N THR A 100 -6.12 -12.16 3.85
CA THR A 100 -7.57 -11.92 3.75
C THR A 100 -8.39 -13.18 4.04
N SER A 101 -7.74 -14.26 4.48
CA SER A 101 -8.39 -15.50 4.87
C SER A 101 -8.98 -15.39 6.27
N HIS A 102 -10.00 -16.21 6.53
CA HIS A 102 -10.51 -16.47 7.88
C HIS A 102 -9.61 -17.40 8.69
N LEU A 103 -8.58 -17.98 8.07
CA LEU A 103 -7.61 -18.86 8.71
C LEU A 103 -6.33 -18.10 9.05
N LEU A 104 -5.73 -18.45 10.18
CA LEU A 104 -4.35 -18.07 10.51
C LEU A 104 -3.37 -18.79 9.58
N VAL A 105 -2.24 -18.16 9.29
CA VAL A 105 -1.21 -18.71 8.40
C VAL A 105 0.18 -18.45 8.98
N VAL A 106 1.13 -19.33 8.71
CA VAL A 106 2.56 -19.07 8.94
C VAL A 106 3.21 -18.89 7.58
N VAL A 107 3.81 -17.73 7.36
CA VAL A 107 4.39 -17.34 6.07
C VAL A 107 5.90 -17.48 6.10
N GLY A 108 6.48 -17.96 5.00
CA GLY A 108 7.91 -17.95 4.78
C GLY A 108 8.38 -16.58 4.32
N LEU A 109 9.35 -16.02 5.03
CA LEU A 109 10.05 -14.80 4.66
C LEU A 109 11.23 -15.16 3.72
N PRO A 110 11.59 -14.28 2.77
CA PRO A 110 12.77 -14.50 1.94
C PRO A 110 14.04 -14.59 2.79
N GLU A 111 14.95 -15.49 2.43
CA GLU A 111 16.25 -15.60 3.08
C GLU A 111 17.06 -14.32 2.85
N CYS A 112 17.68 -13.81 3.92
CA CYS A 112 18.57 -12.66 3.87
C CYS A 112 19.85 -12.98 4.66
N SER A 113 20.99 -13.03 3.98
CA SER A 113 22.29 -13.28 4.63
C SER A 113 22.86 -11.99 5.22
N GLY A 114 23.18 -11.98 6.52
CA GLY A 114 23.75 -10.80 7.20
C GLY A 114 22.72 -9.72 7.57
N PHE A 115 21.44 -10.04 7.42
CA PHE A 115 20.34 -9.16 7.79
C PHE A 115 19.29 -9.97 8.56
N ARG A 116 18.50 -9.28 9.37
CA ARG A 116 17.35 -9.84 10.07
C ARG A 116 16.07 -9.09 9.71
N TRP A 117 14.99 -9.83 9.65
CA TRP A 117 13.65 -9.29 9.51
C TRP A 117 13.17 -8.75 10.86
N GLU A 118 12.69 -7.51 10.89
CA GLU A 118 12.18 -6.86 12.09
C GLU A 118 10.73 -6.40 11.88
N PRO A 119 9.76 -6.88 12.69
CA PRO A 119 8.37 -6.52 12.53
C PRO A 119 8.17 -5.07 12.96
N VAL A 120 7.35 -4.34 12.21
CA VAL A 120 7.05 -2.94 12.51
C VAL A 120 5.55 -2.68 12.53
N VAL A 121 4.78 -3.36 11.69
CA VAL A 121 3.31 -3.31 11.74
C VAL A 121 2.78 -4.74 11.76
N ASP A 122 1.84 -5.01 12.65
CA ASP A 122 1.04 -6.23 12.66
C ASP A 122 -0.38 -5.91 13.12
N THR A 123 -1.30 -5.80 12.16
CA THR A 123 -2.71 -5.46 12.45
C THR A 123 -3.47 -6.59 13.14
N GLY A 124 -2.86 -7.76 13.34
CA GLY A 124 -3.39 -8.83 14.18
C GLY A 124 -3.11 -8.63 15.66
N LYS A 125 -2.36 -7.59 16.06
CA LYS A 125 -2.11 -7.24 17.46
C LYS A 125 -3.03 -6.13 17.92
N GLU A 126 -3.28 -6.10 19.22
CA GLU A 126 -4.03 -5.02 19.86
C GLU A 126 -3.16 -3.76 19.97
N ALA A 127 -3.79 -2.60 19.86
CA ALA A 127 -3.11 -1.34 20.10
C ALA A 127 -2.57 -1.29 21.55
N PRO A 128 -1.34 -0.76 21.77
CA PRO A 128 -0.50 -0.03 20.82
C PRO A 128 0.56 -0.93 20.11
N TYR A 129 0.44 -2.25 20.21
CA TYR A 129 1.42 -3.21 19.68
C TYR A 129 1.17 -3.57 18.21
N ASP A 130 0.10 -3.03 17.62
CA ASP A 130 -0.17 -3.05 16.19
C ASP A 130 0.87 -2.26 15.39
N PHE A 131 1.51 -1.26 16.01
CA PHE A 131 2.61 -0.47 15.45
C PHE A 131 3.84 -0.45 16.38
N LEU A 132 4.87 -1.23 16.05
CA LEU A 132 6.10 -1.38 16.84
C LEU A 132 7.09 -0.22 16.63
N THR A 133 6.71 0.95 17.13
CA THR A 133 7.55 2.17 17.13
C THR A 133 8.57 2.19 18.27
N ASP A 134 9.67 2.92 18.10
CA ASP A 134 10.77 3.01 19.09
C ASP A 134 10.34 3.62 20.44
N GLY A 135 9.22 4.34 20.48
CA GLY A 135 8.66 4.92 21.70
C GLY A 135 7.87 3.95 22.58
N LEU A 136 7.67 2.69 22.14
CA LEU A 136 6.94 1.70 22.93
C LEU A 136 7.81 1.14 24.07
N PRO A 137 7.33 1.18 25.33
CA PRO A 137 8.12 0.75 26.49
C PRO A 137 8.55 -0.71 26.42
N ASP A 138 7.71 -1.58 25.85
CA ASP A 138 7.96 -3.04 25.80
C ASP A 138 8.33 -3.56 24.41
N ARG A 139 8.75 -2.66 23.49
CA ARG A 139 9.08 -3.01 22.10
C ARG A 139 10.03 -4.20 22.00
N ALA A 140 11.12 -4.17 22.78
CA ALA A 140 12.14 -5.22 22.76
C ALA A 140 11.58 -6.59 23.17
N VAL A 141 10.69 -6.60 24.16
CA VAL A 141 10.02 -7.83 24.62
C VAL A 141 9.08 -8.35 23.54
N THR A 142 8.30 -7.48 22.91
CA THR A 142 7.41 -7.86 21.80
C THR A 142 8.19 -8.43 20.63
N VAL A 143 9.29 -7.79 20.20
CA VAL A 143 10.15 -8.30 19.13
C VAL A 143 10.77 -9.65 19.52
N TYR A 144 11.20 -9.81 20.78
CA TYR A 144 11.77 -11.06 21.27
C TYR A 144 10.78 -12.24 21.21
N GLN A 145 9.49 -12.00 21.43
CA GLN A 145 8.46 -13.04 21.30
C GLN A 145 8.38 -13.64 19.89
N PHE A 146 8.71 -12.86 18.86
CA PHE A 146 8.75 -13.32 17.47
C PHE A 146 10.12 -13.84 17.04
N SER A 147 11.16 -13.69 17.86
CA SER A 147 12.55 -13.99 17.47
C SER A 147 12.73 -15.41 16.95
N HIS A 148 12.11 -16.42 17.58
CA HIS A 148 12.20 -17.80 17.14
C HIS A 148 11.64 -18.03 15.73
N PHE A 149 10.55 -17.35 15.39
CA PHE A 149 9.97 -17.41 14.05
C PHE A 149 10.86 -16.68 13.04
N LEU A 150 11.29 -15.46 13.37
CA LEU A 150 12.14 -14.63 12.50
C LEU A 150 13.49 -15.26 12.22
N ASN A 151 14.12 -15.89 13.24
CA ASN A 151 15.36 -16.66 13.08
C ASN A 151 15.22 -17.86 12.14
N SER A 152 13.97 -18.34 11.95
CA SER A 152 13.65 -19.42 11.02
C SER A 152 13.09 -18.90 9.68
N ASN A 153 13.15 -17.59 9.43
CA ASN A 153 12.49 -16.92 8.30
C ASN A 153 11.00 -17.24 8.19
N LEU A 154 10.30 -17.27 9.33
CA LEU A 154 8.87 -17.50 9.41
C LEU A 154 8.18 -16.32 10.11
N TYR A 155 6.91 -16.10 9.80
CA TYR A 155 6.07 -15.18 10.55
C TYR A 155 4.63 -15.69 10.69
N PRO A 156 4.08 -15.79 11.91
CA PRO A 156 2.68 -16.14 12.11
C PRO A 156 1.78 -14.92 11.89
N MET A 157 0.80 -15.05 11.00
CA MET A 157 -0.22 -14.03 10.74
C MET A 157 -1.60 -14.54 11.19
N LEU A 158 -2.37 -13.67 11.85
CA LEU A 158 -3.76 -13.95 12.15
C LEU A 158 -4.62 -13.88 10.89
N SER A 159 -5.86 -14.37 11.00
CA SER A 159 -6.88 -14.14 9.98
C SER A 159 -7.16 -12.64 9.82
N TYR A 160 -7.49 -12.23 8.60
CA TYR A 160 -7.83 -10.83 8.29
C TYR A 160 -6.81 -9.80 8.79
N SER A 161 -5.52 -10.12 8.69
CA SER A 161 -4.43 -9.28 9.19
C SER A 161 -3.45 -8.89 8.08
N SER A 162 -2.75 -7.79 8.31
CA SER A 162 -1.68 -7.28 7.43
C SER A 162 -0.44 -7.02 8.26
N ILE A 163 0.72 -7.27 7.66
CA ILE A 163 2.01 -7.07 8.32
C ILE A 163 2.94 -6.25 7.45
N ILE A 164 3.80 -5.47 8.11
CA ILE A 164 4.96 -4.80 7.50
C ILE A 164 6.18 -5.14 8.33
N ILE A 165 7.16 -5.72 7.67
CA ILE A 165 8.43 -6.14 8.25
C ILE A 165 9.55 -5.45 7.45
N VAL A 166 10.56 -4.94 8.15
CA VAL A 166 11.69 -4.24 7.52
C VAL A 166 12.97 -5.04 7.71
N LEU A 167 13.83 -5.02 6.70
CA LEU A 167 15.13 -5.65 6.76
C LEU A 167 16.12 -4.73 7.50
N ARG A 168 16.77 -5.26 8.54
CA ARG A 168 17.80 -4.55 9.32
C ARG A 168 19.12 -5.31 9.28
N PRO A 169 20.27 -4.63 9.29
CA PRO A 169 21.56 -5.30 9.38
C PRO A 169 21.64 -6.09 10.69
N ASP A 170 22.21 -7.30 10.63
CA ASP A 170 22.54 -8.10 11.80
C ASP A 170 23.85 -7.54 12.39
N VAL A 171 23.76 -6.89 13.56
CA VAL A 171 24.84 -6.09 14.16
C VAL A 171 25.77 -6.94 15.00
#